data_AF-E9J595-F1
#
_entry.id   AF-E9J595-F1
#
_cell.length_a   1.000
_cell.length_b   1.000
_cell.length_c   1.000
_cell.angle_alpha   90.00
_cell.angle_beta   90.00
_cell.angle_gamma   90.00
#
_symmetry.space_group_name_H-M   'P 1'
#
loop_
_entity.id
_entity.type
_entity.pdbx_description
1 polymer ?
#
loop_
_entity_poly.entity_id
_entity_poly.type
_entity_poly.pdbx_seq_one_letter_code
_entity_poly.pdbx_strand_id
1 'polypeptide(L)'
;MIQPLDVYGFRIWKNFVRTFSDCVMLLNYNINLHLTNNIIKLQSLTHIQLSSPRFYNLFKYAWFKSGYIEERPLHFENPVDFCFSGKDIQEIPLCFICGAP
;
A
#
# COMPACT_ATOMS: atom_id res chain seq x y z
N MET A 1 25.02 -0.41 9.87
CA MET A 1 24.24 -0.20 8.63
C MET A 1 22.79 -0.54 8.95
N ILE A 2 21.86 0.41 8.88
CA ILE A 2 20.45 0.21 9.24
C ILE A 2 19.61 -0.06 7.99
N GLN A 3 18.64 -0.97 8.03
CA GLN A 3 17.79 -1.25 6.87
C GLN A 3 16.74 -0.12 6.69
N PRO A 4 16.69 0.61 5.56
CA PRO A 4 15.68 1.65 5.30
C PRO A 4 14.21 1.25 5.47
N LEU A 5 13.84 0.05 5.04
CA LEU A 5 12.53 -0.54 5.22
C LEU A 5 12.18 -0.72 6.71
N ASP A 6 13.13 -1.12 7.55
CA ASP A 6 12.90 -1.22 9.00
C ASP A 6 12.66 0.16 9.64
N VAL A 7 13.29 1.21 9.11
CA VAL A 7 13.13 2.58 9.61
C VAL A 7 11.76 3.17 9.27
N TYR A 8 11.24 2.91 8.06
CA TYR A 8 10.00 3.55 7.61
C TYR A 8 9.09 2.65 6.75
N GLY A 9 9.67 1.89 5.81
CA GLY A 9 8.92 1.12 4.81
C GLY A 9 7.95 0.09 5.38
N PHE A 10 8.39 -0.78 6.30
CA PHE A 10 7.55 -1.85 6.85
C PHE A 10 6.39 -1.34 7.69
N ARG A 11 6.50 -0.16 8.30
CA ARG A 11 5.38 0.46 9.01
C ARG A 11 4.26 0.81 8.03
N ILE A 12 4.61 1.43 6.90
CA ILE A 12 3.66 1.77 5.83
C ILE A 12 3.05 0.50 5.24
N TRP A 13 3.89 -0.49 4.95
CA TRP A 13 3.46 -1.79 4.41
C TRP A 13 2.41 -2.47 5.31
N LYS A 14 2.71 -2.60 6.62
CA LYS A 14 1.79 -3.21 7.58
C LYS A 14 0.47 -2.43 7.69
N ASN A 15 0.54 -1.10 7.66
CA ASN A 15 -0.66 -0.26 7.71
C ASN A 15 -1.54 -0.45 6.46
N PHE A 16 -0.90 -0.54 5.29
CA PHE A 16 -1.59 -0.78 4.02
C PHE A 16 -2.30 -2.15 4.01
N VAL A 17 -1.59 -3.22 4.36
CA VAL A 17 -2.15 -4.58 4.42
C VAL A 17 -3.31 -4.66 5.44
N ARG A 18 -3.14 -4.03 6.61
CA ARG A 18 -4.20 -3.97 7.63
C ARG A 18 -5.44 -3.25 7.09
N THR A 19 -5.27 -2.07 6.52
CA THR A 19 -6.40 -1.29 5.99
C THR A 19 -7.12 -2.04 4.87
N PHE A 20 -6.38 -2.69 3.97
CA PHE A 20 -6.97 -3.54 2.95
C PHE A 20 -7.80 -4.68 3.56
N SER A 21 -7.26 -5.38 4.56
CA SER A 21 -7.97 -6.44 5.27
C SER A 21 -9.24 -5.91 5.94
N ASP A 22 -9.17 -4.75 6.58
CA ASP A 22 -10.32 -4.11 7.23
C ASP A 22 -11.40 -3.76 6.20
N CYS A 23 -11.02 -3.24 5.02
CA CYS A 23 -11.95 -2.98 3.92
C CYS A 23 -12.65 -4.26 3.44
N VAL A 24 -11.91 -5.36 3.28
CA VAL A 24 -12.48 -6.65 2.86
C VAL A 24 -13.53 -7.15 3.86
N MET A 25 -13.26 -7.00 5.16
CA MET A 25 -14.18 -7.37 6.23
C MET A 25 -15.41 -6.44 6.27
N LEU A 26 -15.22 -5.13 6.15
CA LEU A 26 -16.30 -4.14 6.16
C LEU A 26 -17.25 -4.30 4.97
N LEU A 27 -16.73 -4.61 3.79
CA LEU A 27 -17.50 -4.84 2.58
C LEU A 27 -18.10 -6.27 2.51
N ASN A 28 -17.83 -7.12 3.51
CA ASN A 28 -18.34 -8.47 3.62
C ASN A 28 -18.09 -9.35 2.37
N TYR A 29 -16.92 -9.20 1.74
CA TYR A 29 -16.55 -10.04 0.61
C TYR A 29 -16.32 -11.49 1.07
N ASN A 30 -16.77 -12.45 0.26
CA ASN A 30 -16.54 -13.87 0.50
C ASN A 30 -15.10 -14.30 0.14
N ILE A 31 -14.11 -13.69 0.79
CA ILE A 31 -12.68 -13.95 0.60
C ILE A 31 -12.07 -14.37 1.93
N ASN A 32 -11.54 -15.58 2.00
CA ASN A 32 -10.79 -16.03 3.16
C ASN A 32 -9.33 -15.53 3.09
N LEU A 33 -9.03 -14.45 3.81
CA LEU A 33 -7.68 -13.85 3.87
C LEU A 33 -6.66 -14.70 4.63
N HIS A 34 -7.07 -15.77 5.32
CA HIS A 34 -6.15 -16.67 6.04
C HIS A 34 -5.60 -17.79 5.16
N LEU A 35 -6.13 -17.99 3.95
CA LEU A 35 -5.58 -18.95 3.01
C LEU A 35 -4.24 -18.45 2.45
N THR A 36 -3.22 -19.31 2.45
CA THR A 36 -1.85 -18.99 1.97
C THR A 36 -1.86 -18.33 0.60
N ASN A 37 -2.64 -18.84 -0.36
CA ASN A 37 -2.75 -18.25 -1.69
C ASN A 37 -3.28 -16.81 -1.67
N ASN A 38 -4.24 -16.51 -0.81
CA ASN A 38 -4.82 -15.18 -0.68
C ASN A 38 -3.87 -14.24 0.06
N ILE A 39 -3.12 -14.74 1.05
CA ILE A 39 -2.04 -13.98 1.70
C ILE A 39 -0.98 -13.58 0.68
N ILE A 40 -0.51 -14.53 -0.16
CA ILE A 40 0.47 -14.24 -1.21
C ILE A 40 -0.09 -13.20 -2.18
N LYS A 41 -1.33 -13.36 -2.65
CA LYS A 41 -2.00 -12.37 -3.52
C LYS A 41 -2.07 -10.98 -2.88
N LEU A 42 -2.42 -10.90 -1.60
CA LEU A 42 -2.50 -9.64 -0.85
C LEU A 42 -1.12 -8.95 -0.75
N GLN A 43 -0.07 -9.72 -0.46
CA GLN A 43 1.30 -9.21 -0.44
C GLN A 43 1.76 -8.77 -1.83
N SER A 44 1.44 -9.53 -2.89
CA SER A 44 1.74 -9.16 -4.28
C SER A 44 1.01 -7.89 -4.71
N LEU A 45 -0.28 -7.75 -4.38
CA LEU A 45 -1.05 -6.54 -4.65
C LEU A 45 -0.46 -5.34 -3.90
N THR A 46 -0.14 -5.49 -2.62
CA THR A 46 0.52 -4.43 -1.83
C THR A 46 1.84 -4.02 -2.46
N HIS A 47 2.66 -5.00 -2.88
CA HIS A 47 3.92 -4.73 -3.57
C HIS A 47 3.71 -3.93 -4.86
N ILE A 48 2.75 -4.33 -5.71
CA ILE A 48 2.46 -3.65 -6.97
C ILE A 48 1.99 -2.21 -6.72
N GLN A 49 1.06 -2.02 -5.78
CA GLN A 49 0.55 -0.70 -5.43
C GLN A 49 1.66 0.22 -4.92
N LEU A 50 2.47 -0.25 -3.97
CA LEU A 50 3.56 0.54 -3.39
C LEU A 50 4.75 0.72 -4.35
N SER A 51 4.87 -0.11 -5.39
CA SER A 51 5.87 0.04 -6.45
C SER A 51 5.48 1.09 -7.50
N SER A 52 4.29 1.68 -7.41
CA SER A 52 3.88 2.78 -8.27
C SER A 52 4.86 3.97 -8.17
N PRO A 53 5.18 4.66 -9.29
CA PRO A 53 6.04 5.85 -9.28
C PRO A 53 5.60 6.93 -8.27
N ARG A 54 4.30 6.98 -7.95
CA ARG A 54 3.73 7.88 -6.95
C ARG A 54 4.40 7.75 -5.58
N PHE A 55 4.82 6.54 -5.19
CA PHE A 55 5.40 6.26 -3.87
C PHE A 55 6.92 6.17 -3.88
N TYR A 56 7.60 6.52 -4.97
CA TYR A 56 9.07 6.52 -5.02
C TYR A 56 9.67 7.46 -3.98
N ASN A 57 9.09 8.65 -3.79
CA ASN A 57 9.57 9.61 -2.79
C ASN A 57 9.38 9.11 -1.35
N LEU A 58 8.37 8.27 -1.10
CA LEU A 58 8.16 7.63 0.20
C LEU A 58 9.32 6.69 0.54
N PHE A 59 9.73 5.84 -0.41
CA PHE A 59 10.85 4.93 -0.18
C PHE A 59 12.18 5.68 -0.16
N LYS A 60 12.39 6.68 -1.03
CA LYS A 60 13.54 7.60 -0.91
C LYS A 60 13.62 8.25 0.47
N TYR A 61 12.49 8.59 1.07
CA TYR A 61 12.47 9.16 2.41
C TYR A 61 12.95 8.18 3.48
N ALA A 62 12.67 6.88 3.30
CA ALA A 62 13.23 5.83 4.15
C ALA A 62 14.77 5.78 4.06
N TRP A 63 15.34 5.93 2.86
CA TRP A 63 16.79 6.03 2.65
C TRP A 63 17.38 7.29 3.31
N PHE A 64 16.71 8.45 3.17
CA PHE A 64 17.11 9.70 3.81
C PHE A 64 17.11 9.57 5.35
N LYS A 65 16.03 9.03 5.91
CA LYS A 65 15.89 8.81 7.36
C LYS A 65 16.92 7.83 7.93
N SER A 66 17.47 6.96 7.09
CA SER A 66 18.51 6.00 7.45
C SER A 66 19.92 6.55 7.29
N GLY A 67 20.07 7.77 6.76
CA GLY A 67 21.35 8.45 6.56
C GLY A 67 22.11 8.02 5.30
N TYR A 68 21.46 7.33 4.35
CA TYR A 68 22.12 6.91 3.09
C TYR A 68 22.11 7.99 2.01
N ILE A 69 21.18 8.94 2.09
CA ILE A 69 21.10 10.09 1.20
C ILE A 69 20.99 11.35 2.05
N GLU A 70 21.64 12.41 1.60
CA GLU A 70 21.66 13.71 2.30
C GLU A 70 20.48 14.58 1.91
N GLU A 71 20.01 14.46 0.66
CA GLU A 71 18.90 15.25 0.16
C GLU A 71 17.57 14.68 0.64
N ARG A 72 16.75 15.53 1.26
CA ARG A 72 15.39 15.18 1.64
C ARG A 72 14.52 15.14 0.38
N PRO A 73 13.85 14.00 0.09
CA PRO A 73 12.98 13.92 -1.07
C PRO A 73 11.78 14.84 -0.95
N LEU A 74 11.19 15.16 -2.12
CA LEU A 74 9.96 15.93 -2.24
C LEU A 74 8.80 15.28 -1.46
N HIS A 75 7.77 16.09 -1.21
CA HIS A 75 6.55 15.64 -0.55
C HIS A 75 5.96 14.40 -1.25
N PHE A 76 5.39 13.51 -0.44
CA PHE A 76 4.72 12.30 -0.89
C PHE A 76 3.45 12.09 -0.08
N GLU A 77 2.44 11.51 -0.72
CA GLU A 77 1.17 11.17 -0.11
C GLU A 77 1.31 9.89 0.73
N ASN A 78 0.48 9.76 1.76
CA ASN A 78 0.35 8.51 2.49
C ASN A 78 -0.41 7.49 1.62
N PRO A 79 0.15 6.29 1.36
CA PRO A 79 -0.50 5.30 0.52
C PRO A 79 -1.88 4.87 1.03
N VAL A 80 -2.07 4.83 2.35
CA VAL A 80 -3.36 4.44 2.93
C VAL A 80 -4.42 5.51 2.66
N ASP A 81 -4.07 6.78 2.92
CA ASP A 81 -4.99 7.89 2.68
C ASP A 81 -5.30 7.99 1.18
N PHE A 82 -4.31 7.84 0.32
CA PHE A 82 -4.55 7.88 -1.13
C PHE A 82 -5.44 6.72 -1.62
N CYS A 83 -5.09 5.47 -1.30
CA CYS A 83 -5.78 4.30 -1.83
C CYS A 83 -7.14 4.01 -1.16
N PHE A 84 -7.39 4.51 0.06
CA PHE A 84 -8.58 4.16 0.84
C PHE A 84 -9.39 5.36 1.35
N SER A 85 -9.08 6.61 0.97
CA SER A 85 -9.81 7.81 1.47
C SER A 85 -11.28 7.92 1.05
N GLY A 86 -11.82 6.94 0.34
CA GLY A 86 -13.25 6.87 0.02
C GLY A 86 -13.75 7.98 -0.91
N LYS A 87 -12.88 8.87 -1.38
CA LYS A 87 -13.22 9.95 -2.31
C LYS A 87 -13.74 9.43 -3.65
N ASP A 88 -13.40 8.18 -3.98
CA ASP A 88 -13.82 7.48 -5.20
C ASP A 88 -14.92 6.42 -4.97
N ILE A 89 -15.44 6.24 -3.73
CA ILE A 89 -16.46 5.21 -3.41
C ILE A 89 -17.89 5.69 -3.78
N GLN A 90 -18.06 6.79 -4.52
CA GLN A 90 -19.40 7.17 -5.00
C GLN A 90 -19.88 6.24 -6.13
N GLU A 91 -18.98 5.58 -6.85
CA GLU A 91 -19.29 4.54 -7.83
C GLU A 91 -18.23 3.46 -7.70
N ILE A 92 -18.63 2.19 -7.59
CA ILE A 92 -17.69 1.08 -7.67
C ILE A 92 -17.12 1.08 -9.10
N PRO A 93 -15.86 1.49 -9.34
CA PRO A 93 -15.37 1.63 -10.68
C PRO A 93 -15.10 0.23 -11.23
N LEU A 94 -15.79 -0.09 -12.34
CA LEU A 94 -15.57 -1.34 -13.06
C LEU A 94 -14.07 -1.52 -13.31
N CYS A 95 -13.51 -2.63 -12.83
CA CYS A 95 -12.13 -3.00 -13.07
C CYS A 95 -11.87 -2.99 -14.58
N PHE A 96 -11.02 -2.08 -15.07
CA PHE A 96 -10.73 -1.96 -16.51
C PHE A 96 -10.17 -3.25 -17.14
N ILE A 97 -9.65 -4.17 -16.32
CA ILE A 97 -9.05 -5.43 -16.76
C ILE A 97 -10.09 -6.55 -16.88
N CYS A 98 -11.08 -6.63 -15.98
CA CYS A 98 -12.04 -7.74 -15.97
C CYS A 98 -13.53 -7.33 -15.98
N GLY A 99 -13.84 -6.02 -15.95
CA GLY A 99 -15.19 -5.49 -15.97
C GLY A 99 -16.03 -5.83 -14.74
N ALA A 100 -15.42 -6.37 -13.68
CA ALA A 100 -16.11 -6.58 -12.41
C ALA A 100 -16.22 -5.24 -11.66
N PRO A 101 -17.36 -4.95 -11.01
CA PRO A 101 -17.44 -3.85 -10.06
C PRO A 101 -16.40 -4.07 -8.95
#